data_AF-E2BZQ7-F1
#
_entry.id   AF-E2BZQ7-F1
#
_cell.length_a   1.000
_cell.length_b   1.000
_cell.length_c   1.000
_cell.angle_alpha   90.00
_cell.angle_beta   90.00
_cell.angle_gamma   90.00
#
_symmetry.space_group_name_H-M   'P 1'
#
loop_
_entity.id
_entity.type
_entity.pdbx_description
1 polymer ?
#
loop_
_entity_poly.entity_id
_entity_poly.type
_entity_poly.pdbx_seq_one_letter_code
_entity_poly.pdbx_strand_id
1 'polypeptide(L)'
;MTINKRDKVKQKDQQKNEIAQGLHVEPEITKRYMDLSEAIAMTDVDPEYFTELAGRPAKEKFSLEQYVLDTREVLKARLLIGQKKDDCIRIDQQFEQESYRLQKIQERHQRYVSSFEEFLSKDHKRSMSILDRADQETKLTEQICARRNELAKQYGQIRLDIYFWEENWRMVKMCQLFLYRLSPIAWRSKHDWSHRLETGSLISVNAGDLFNRYGTPDDDASLEDLIELFERDIAEAGPAELYFEDPFDLVQVFRAMETQNLNALVHLESLAGPMADVTMTIAMTEARIKQEVSEISSTIDDLRKHIAEAEDRAASLEEYADHLLRGVFRNLVCSEEVLYLRVFVEDTYEACVGPNDANLDSFSMMRWVERTHEELNLQLDNLPHRIVRACEREGFKQEMKATKEAEDAAKKFELMHRLLSMLKRIMQPPKTKKRPLIRRSTPIATKTKLSLPTLQPTAQETRHLVFFTDFCKCDKSEKYRAKLPDDFDFTFRSIPIDVQTESTILADEAFSNQERGREADKTERGE
;
A
#
# COMPACT_ATOMS: atom_id res chain seq x y z
N MET A 1 34.00 58.59 -4.85
CA MET A 1 34.61 59.21 -6.06
C MET A 1 34.45 60.73 -5.97
N THR A 2 35.45 61.40 -5.39
CA THR A 2 35.50 62.86 -5.24
C THR A 2 36.22 63.47 -6.44
N ILE A 3 35.46 63.99 -7.41
CA ILE A 3 36.00 64.73 -8.55
C ILE A 3 36.03 66.22 -8.20
N ASN A 4 37.22 66.81 -8.35
CA ASN A 4 37.64 68.16 -8.00
C ASN A 4 36.65 69.27 -8.42
N LYS A 5 36.12 70.00 -7.42
CA LYS A 5 35.44 71.29 -7.61
C LYS A 5 36.39 72.43 -8.06
N ARG A 6 37.71 72.26 -7.96
CA ARG A 6 38.71 73.30 -8.31
C ARG A 6 38.97 73.42 -9.81
N ASP A 7 38.82 72.35 -10.58
CA ASP A 7 39.14 72.37 -12.02
C ASP A 7 38.03 73.01 -12.87
N LYS A 8 36.77 72.94 -12.41
CA LYS A 8 35.62 73.58 -13.10
C LYS A 8 35.61 75.11 -13.03
N VAL A 9 36.25 75.71 -12.01
CA VAL A 9 36.30 77.18 -11.88
C VAL A 9 37.31 77.76 -12.88
N LYS A 10 38.46 77.11 -13.08
CA LYS A 10 39.49 77.58 -14.03
C LYS A 10 39.06 77.49 -15.50
N GLN A 11 38.32 76.44 -15.89
CA GLN A 11 37.80 76.32 -17.26
C GLN A 11 36.73 77.37 -17.61
N LYS A 12 35.91 77.77 -16.62
CA LYS A 12 34.84 78.77 -16.83
C LYS A 12 35.39 80.19 -17.01
N ASP A 13 36.52 80.49 -16.37
CA ASP A 13 37.20 81.79 -16.50
C ASP A 13 38.02 81.87 -17.80
N GLN A 14 38.57 80.76 -18.28
CA GLN A 14 39.23 80.70 -19.60
C GLN A 14 38.24 80.88 -20.76
N GLN A 15 37.07 80.23 -20.73
CA GLN A 15 36.03 80.41 -21.76
C GLN A 15 35.41 81.81 -21.78
N LYS A 16 35.29 82.47 -20.61
CA LYS A 16 34.82 83.87 -20.55
C LYS A 16 35.81 84.84 -21.19
N ASN A 17 37.12 84.58 -21.06
CA ASN A 17 38.14 85.43 -21.66
C ASN A 17 38.30 85.21 -23.17
N GLU A 18 38.06 84.00 -23.68
CA GLU A 18 38.11 83.71 -25.13
C GLU A 18 36.92 84.32 -25.89
N ILE A 19 35.71 84.34 -25.31
CA ILE A 19 34.53 84.94 -25.96
C ILE A 19 34.60 86.48 -25.94
N ALA A 20 35.28 87.08 -24.95
CA ALA A 20 35.49 88.52 -24.88
C ALA A 20 36.53 89.05 -25.88
N GLN A 21 37.41 88.20 -26.42
CA GLN A 21 38.45 88.59 -27.39
C GLN A 21 37.98 88.58 -28.86
N GLY A 22 36.77 88.09 -29.16
CA GLY A 22 36.25 87.96 -30.52
C GLY A 22 35.49 89.18 -31.09
N LEU A 23 35.33 90.26 -30.31
CA LEU A 23 34.62 91.48 -30.74
C LEU A 23 35.52 92.72 -30.54
N HIS A 24 36.72 92.68 -31.11
CA HIS A 24 37.51 93.88 -31.36
C HIS A 24 37.10 94.44 -32.73
N VAL A 25 36.12 95.35 -32.73
CA VAL A 25 35.89 96.24 -33.87
C VAL A 25 36.72 97.49 -33.59
N GLU A 26 37.83 97.64 -34.31
CA GLU A 26 38.62 98.87 -34.32
C GLU A 26 37.72 100.06 -34.70
N PRO A 27 37.65 101.14 -33.89
CA PRO A 27 37.15 102.41 -34.37
C PRO A 27 38.30 103.11 -35.11
N GLU A 28 38.54 102.69 -36.35
CA GLU A 28 39.46 103.41 -37.23
C GLU A 28 38.81 104.69 -37.78
N ILE A 29 39.57 105.79 -37.62
CA ILE A 29 39.46 107.09 -38.28
C ILE A 29 38.34 107.99 -37.74
N THR A 30 38.53 108.46 -36.50
CA THR A 30 38.10 109.82 -36.15
C THR A 30 38.75 110.80 -37.13
N LYS A 31 37.90 111.45 -37.93
CA LYS A 31 38.22 112.58 -38.81
C LYS A 31 39.19 113.52 -38.08
N ARG A 32 40.38 113.75 -38.66
CA ARG A 32 41.25 114.87 -38.26
C ARG A 32 40.45 116.16 -38.47
N TYR A 33 39.90 116.72 -37.40
CA TYR A 33 39.54 118.12 -37.41
C TYR A 33 40.86 118.89 -37.47
N MET A 34 41.07 119.68 -38.52
CA MET A 34 42.11 120.71 -38.51
C MET A 34 41.83 121.61 -37.31
N ASP A 35 42.83 121.85 -36.46
CA ASP A 35 42.70 122.79 -35.35
C ASP A 35 42.23 124.15 -35.90
N LEU A 36 41.25 124.75 -35.22
CA LEU A 36 40.64 126.05 -35.55
C LEU A 36 41.65 127.21 -35.66
N SER A 37 42.92 126.97 -35.31
CA SER A 37 44.04 127.90 -35.43
C SER A 37 44.67 127.99 -36.83
N GLU A 38 44.34 127.11 -37.77
CA GLU A 38 44.88 127.15 -39.17
C GLU A 38 43.86 127.61 -40.22
N ALA A 39 42.65 127.98 -39.81
CA ALA A 39 41.72 128.70 -40.68
C ALA A 39 42.05 130.19 -40.67
N ILE A 40 42.78 130.68 -41.67
CA ILE A 40 43.08 132.12 -41.84
C ILE A 40 41.75 132.89 -41.90
N ALA A 41 41.40 133.56 -40.80
CA ALA A 41 40.22 134.39 -40.70
C ALA A 41 40.57 135.82 -41.16
N MET A 42 39.58 136.59 -41.62
CA MET A 42 39.71 138.00 -42.07
C MET A 42 40.33 138.98 -41.03
N THR A 43 40.72 138.50 -39.85
CA THR A 43 41.34 139.22 -38.74
C THR A 43 42.87 139.06 -38.65
N ASP A 44 43.48 138.18 -39.45
CA ASP A 44 44.93 137.90 -39.42
C ASP A 44 45.70 138.74 -40.46
N VAL A 45 45.40 140.03 -40.55
CA VAL A 45 46.17 141.02 -41.33
C VAL A 45 46.87 141.96 -40.36
N ASP A 46 48.18 142.10 -40.52
CA ASP A 46 49.09 142.89 -39.68
C ASP A 46 48.56 144.33 -39.46
N PRO A 47 48.41 144.82 -38.21
CA PRO A 47 47.79 146.13 -37.91
C PRO A 47 48.45 147.34 -38.60
N GLU A 48 49.69 147.21 -39.10
CA GLU A 48 50.37 148.26 -39.87
C GLU A 48 50.06 148.23 -41.39
N TYR A 49 49.46 147.15 -41.91
CA TYR A 49 49.22 146.96 -43.35
C TYR A 49 48.28 148.02 -43.95
N PHE A 50 47.30 148.51 -43.18
CA PHE A 50 46.39 149.57 -43.63
C PHE A 50 46.93 150.99 -43.35
N THR A 51 47.95 151.15 -42.50
CA THR A 51 48.52 152.48 -42.18
C THR A 51 49.61 152.92 -43.17
N GLU A 52 50.27 152.01 -43.88
CA GLU A 52 51.21 152.36 -44.97
C GLU A 52 50.54 152.69 -46.32
N LEU A 53 49.27 152.33 -46.51
CA LEU A 53 48.50 152.60 -47.75
C LEU A 53 47.57 153.82 -47.65
N ALA A 54 47.42 154.42 -46.47
CA ALA A 54 46.67 155.66 -46.26
C ALA A 54 47.48 156.89 -46.73
N GLY A 55 47.63 157.05 -48.05
CA GLY A 55 48.27 158.26 -48.60
C GLY A 55 48.67 158.24 -50.07
N ARG A 56 48.48 157.16 -50.83
CA ARG A 56 48.77 157.13 -52.29
C ARG A 56 47.54 156.67 -53.10
N PRO A 57 47.11 157.40 -54.15
CA PRO A 57 46.02 156.94 -55.01
C PRO A 57 46.48 155.78 -55.90
N ALA A 58 45.86 154.60 -55.74
CA ALA A 58 46.02 153.47 -56.65
C ALA A 58 45.31 153.74 -57.99
N LYS A 59 46.04 153.62 -59.11
CA LYS A 59 45.45 153.65 -60.46
C LYS A 59 45.05 152.24 -60.87
N GLU A 60 43.77 151.93 -60.81
CA GLU A 60 43.23 150.67 -61.32
C GLU A 60 43.22 150.68 -62.87
N LYS A 61 43.74 149.60 -63.48
CA LYS A 61 43.57 149.28 -64.90
C LYS A 61 42.75 147.99 -65.00
N PHE A 62 41.46 148.12 -65.27
CA PHE A 62 40.54 146.99 -65.47
C PHE A 62 40.79 146.30 -66.84
N SER A 63 40.86 144.96 -66.87
CA SER A 63 41.00 144.13 -68.09
C SER A 63 39.85 143.12 -68.23
N LEU A 64 39.17 143.12 -69.37
CA LEU A 64 37.92 142.38 -69.58
C LEU A 64 38.12 140.86 -69.79
N GLU A 65 39.20 140.43 -70.44
CA GLU A 65 39.41 139.01 -70.80
C GLU A 65 39.75 138.13 -69.59
N GLN A 66 40.61 138.64 -68.69
CA GLN A 66 40.93 137.96 -67.43
C GLN A 66 39.68 137.83 -66.56
N TYR A 67 38.84 138.87 -66.53
CA TYR A 67 37.54 138.83 -65.85
C TYR A 67 36.63 137.71 -66.41
N VAL A 68 36.58 137.48 -67.72
CA VAL A 68 35.74 136.42 -68.32
C VAL A 68 36.28 135.00 -68.02
N LEU A 69 37.60 134.81 -68.01
CA LEU A 69 38.20 133.52 -67.65
C LEU A 69 38.05 133.22 -66.16
N ASP A 70 38.37 134.18 -65.30
CA ASP A 70 38.22 134.05 -63.86
C ASP A 70 36.75 133.80 -63.49
N THR A 71 35.80 134.49 -64.14
CA THR A 71 34.37 134.20 -63.92
C THR A 71 33.98 132.80 -64.36
N ARG A 72 34.52 132.26 -65.46
CA ARG A 72 34.26 130.88 -65.90
C ARG A 72 34.85 129.84 -64.96
N GLU A 73 36.07 130.04 -64.49
CA GLU A 73 36.73 129.15 -63.51
C GLU A 73 36.00 129.19 -62.17
N VAL A 74 35.60 130.38 -61.72
CA VAL A 74 34.75 130.57 -60.54
C VAL A 74 33.41 129.85 -60.71
N LEU A 75 32.77 129.91 -61.88
CA LEU A 75 31.51 129.19 -62.15
C LEU A 75 31.70 127.66 -62.16
N LYS A 76 32.79 127.16 -62.76
CA LYS A 76 33.11 125.71 -62.76
C LYS A 76 33.43 125.20 -61.36
N ALA A 77 34.20 125.96 -60.58
CA ALA A 77 34.48 125.67 -59.18
C ALA A 77 33.19 125.68 -58.35
N ARG A 78 32.30 126.67 -58.55
CA ARG A 78 30.98 126.72 -57.91
C ARG A 78 30.13 125.49 -58.24
N LEU A 79 30.12 125.02 -59.49
CA LEU A 79 29.36 123.83 -59.89
C LEU A 79 29.93 122.56 -59.24
N LEU A 80 31.25 122.37 -59.24
CA LEU A 80 31.90 121.24 -58.58
C LEU A 80 31.70 121.26 -57.06
N ILE A 81 31.81 122.45 -56.45
CA ILE A 81 31.49 122.64 -55.04
C ILE A 81 30.02 122.29 -54.78
N GLY A 82 29.10 122.66 -55.68
CA GLY A 82 27.69 122.26 -55.62
C GLY A 82 27.52 120.74 -55.64
N GLN A 83 28.09 120.05 -56.64
CA GLN A 83 28.02 118.59 -56.75
C GLN A 83 28.62 117.88 -55.52
N LYS A 84 29.77 118.34 -55.02
CA LYS A 84 30.39 117.76 -53.82
C LYS A 84 29.56 118.04 -52.56
N LYS A 85 28.94 119.21 -52.45
CA LYS A 85 27.99 119.51 -51.37
C LYS A 85 26.78 118.60 -51.44
N ASP A 86 26.22 118.36 -52.62
CA ASP A 86 25.08 117.44 -52.80
C ASP A 86 25.45 115.99 -52.45
N ASP A 87 26.64 115.52 -52.84
CA ASP A 87 27.15 114.21 -52.46
C ASP A 87 27.38 114.09 -50.94
N CYS A 88 27.93 115.13 -50.30
CA CYS A 88 28.07 115.19 -48.84
C CYS A 88 26.71 115.10 -48.16
N ILE A 89 25.72 115.88 -48.61
CA ILE A 89 24.36 115.85 -48.06
C ILE A 89 23.76 114.45 -48.20
N ARG A 90 23.92 113.78 -49.34
CA ARG A 90 23.41 112.41 -49.54
C ARG A 90 24.08 111.41 -48.60
N ILE A 91 25.40 111.48 -48.44
CA ILE A 91 26.15 110.59 -47.54
C ILE A 91 25.73 110.84 -46.09
N ASP A 92 25.58 112.10 -45.68
CA ASP A 92 25.14 112.47 -44.33
C ASP A 92 23.72 111.93 -44.05
N GLN A 93 22.80 112.05 -45.02
CA GLN A 93 21.46 111.48 -44.91
C GLN A 93 21.48 109.94 -44.81
N GLN A 94 22.32 109.26 -45.59
CA GLN A 94 22.47 107.80 -45.53
C GLN A 94 23.10 107.36 -44.19
N PHE A 95 24.09 108.11 -43.71
CA PHE A 95 24.74 107.87 -42.43
C PHE A 95 23.76 108.03 -41.26
N GLU A 96 22.91 109.06 -41.28
CA GLU A 96 21.84 109.23 -40.29
C GLU A 96 20.84 108.06 -40.32
N GLN A 97 20.43 107.61 -41.51
CA GLN A 97 19.49 106.49 -41.67
C GLN A 97 20.07 105.17 -41.15
N GLU A 98 21.31 104.84 -41.51
CA GLU A 98 21.98 103.62 -41.03
C GLU A 98 22.32 103.71 -39.53
N SER A 99 22.74 104.87 -39.04
CA SER A 99 22.96 105.09 -37.60
C SER A 99 21.67 104.88 -36.80
N TYR A 100 20.55 105.42 -37.29
CA TYR A 100 19.24 105.21 -36.70
C TYR A 100 18.83 103.73 -36.72
N ARG A 101 19.07 103.03 -37.83
CA ARG A 101 18.79 101.59 -37.96
C ARG A 101 19.64 100.75 -37.01
N LEU A 102 20.93 101.07 -36.88
CA LEU A 102 21.87 100.37 -36.01
C LEU A 102 21.50 100.60 -34.54
N GLN A 103 21.18 101.84 -34.15
CA GLN A 103 20.71 102.16 -32.81
C GLN A 103 19.44 101.36 -32.47
N LYS A 104 18.48 101.28 -33.40
CA LYS A 104 17.25 100.50 -33.20
C LYS A 104 17.51 98.99 -33.05
N ILE A 105 18.50 98.44 -33.75
CA ILE A 105 18.93 97.04 -33.63
C ILE A 105 19.62 96.81 -32.28
N GLN A 106 20.51 97.73 -31.88
CA GLN A 106 21.23 97.66 -30.61
C GLN A 106 20.26 97.74 -29.42
N GLU A 107 19.26 98.62 -29.46
CA GLU A 107 18.19 98.68 -28.47
C GLU A 107 17.40 97.36 -28.38
N ARG A 108 17.09 96.73 -29.52
CA ARG A 108 16.40 95.42 -29.53
C ARG A 108 17.27 94.32 -28.92
N HIS A 109 18.56 94.27 -29.26
CA HIS A 109 19.48 93.31 -28.67
C HIS A 109 19.64 93.51 -27.16
N GLN A 110 19.78 94.75 -26.70
CA GLN A 110 19.81 95.06 -25.27
C GLN A 110 18.54 94.58 -24.55
N ARG A 111 17.36 94.78 -25.17
CA ARG A 111 16.10 94.26 -24.64
C ARG A 111 16.08 92.73 -24.58
N TYR A 112 16.58 92.03 -25.60
CA TYR A 112 16.65 90.57 -25.60
C TYR A 112 17.65 90.01 -24.58
N VAL A 113 18.81 90.65 -24.42
CA VAL A 113 19.79 90.27 -23.40
C VAL A 113 19.17 90.47 -22.01
N SER A 114 18.53 91.61 -21.77
CA SER A 114 17.86 91.90 -20.49
C SER A 114 16.75 90.88 -20.20
N SER A 115 15.90 90.56 -21.19
CA SER A 115 14.83 89.58 -21.00
C SER A 115 15.34 88.15 -20.79
N PHE A 116 16.45 87.78 -21.44
CA PHE A 116 17.08 86.48 -21.26
C PHE A 116 17.76 86.36 -19.89
N GLU A 117 18.44 87.41 -19.43
CA GLU A 117 18.98 87.48 -18.07
C GLU A 117 17.88 87.38 -17.02
N GLU A 118 16.76 88.08 -17.22
CA GLU A 118 15.59 87.94 -16.37
C GLU A 118 15.05 86.50 -16.37
N PHE A 119 14.94 85.86 -17.54
CA PHE A 119 14.49 84.47 -17.65
C PHE A 119 15.42 83.52 -16.91
N LEU A 120 16.73 83.63 -17.11
CA LEU A 120 17.74 82.84 -16.41
C LEU A 120 17.68 83.08 -14.89
N SER A 121 17.49 84.32 -14.46
CA SER A 121 17.36 84.63 -13.02
C SER A 121 16.10 84.00 -12.42
N LYS A 122 14.97 84.01 -13.14
CA LYS A 122 13.70 83.39 -12.72
C LYS A 122 13.82 81.87 -12.69
N ASP A 123 14.42 81.26 -13.70
CA ASP A 123 14.64 79.82 -13.77
C ASP A 123 15.61 79.33 -12.70
N HIS A 124 16.73 80.05 -12.50
CA HIS A 124 17.66 79.77 -11.42
C HIS A 124 16.99 79.85 -10.05
N LYS A 125 16.18 80.89 -9.79
CA LYS A 125 15.39 80.99 -8.55
C LYS A 125 14.43 79.81 -8.36
N ARG A 126 13.75 79.37 -9.42
CA ARG A 126 12.86 78.19 -9.37
C ARG A 126 13.66 76.91 -9.10
N SER A 127 14.78 76.71 -9.78
CA SER A 127 15.66 75.55 -9.58
C SER A 127 16.22 75.50 -8.15
N MET A 128 16.66 76.64 -7.60
CA MET A 128 17.12 76.72 -6.21
C MET A 128 15.99 76.40 -5.23
N SER A 129 14.78 76.92 -5.44
CA SER A 129 13.64 76.60 -4.58
C SER A 129 13.27 75.11 -4.60
N ILE A 130 13.42 74.44 -5.73
CA ILE A 130 13.20 72.99 -5.84
C ILE A 130 14.30 72.22 -5.10
N LEU A 131 15.56 72.63 -5.25
CA LEU A 131 16.68 72.03 -4.51
C LEU A 131 16.53 72.22 -3.00
N ASP A 132 16.18 73.41 -2.55
CA ASP A 132 15.93 73.68 -1.12
C ASP A 132 14.81 72.78 -0.58
N ARG A 133 13.75 72.56 -1.36
CA ARG A 133 12.67 71.64 -0.98
C ARG A 133 13.16 70.19 -0.93
N ALA A 134 13.94 69.75 -1.91
CA ALA A 134 14.53 68.41 -1.90
C ALA A 134 15.50 68.20 -0.70
N ASP A 135 16.28 69.23 -0.36
CA ASP A 135 17.15 69.24 0.81
C ASP A 135 16.36 69.21 2.14
N GLN A 136 15.17 69.80 2.18
CA GLN A 136 14.26 69.69 3.33
C GLN A 136 13.68 68.28 3.45
N GLU A 137 13.20 67.70 2.35
CA GLU A 137 12.66 66.33 2.34
C GLU A 137 13.74 65.31 2.72
N THR A 138 14.97 65.44 2.22
CA THR A 138 16.09 64.57 2.60
C THR A 138 16.37 64.65 4.11
N LYS A 139 16.43 65.85 4.70
CA LYS A 139 16.57 66.01 6.16
C LYS A 139 15.43 65.35 6.95
N LEU A 140 14.19 65.46 6.48
CA LEU A 140 13.05 64.79 7.12
C LEU A 140 13.16 63.27 7.02
N THR A 141 13.53 62.75 5.85
CA THR A 141 13.73 61.30 5.66
C THR A 141 14.88 60.76 6.49
N GLU A 142 15.97 61.52 6.66
CA GLU A 142 17.09 61.19 7.56
C GLU A 142 16.61 61.08 9.01
N GLN A 143 15.81 62.05 9.49
CA GLN A 143 15.24 62.02 10.85
C GLN A 143 14.32 60.81 11.06
N ILE A 144 13.45 60.51 10.08
CA ILE A 144 12.56 59.34 10.14
C ILE A 144 13.37 58.04 10.13
N CYS A 145 14.39 57.94 9.29
CA CYS A 145 15.28 56.77 9.24
C CYS A 145 16.04 56.57 10.55
N ALA A 146 16.54 57.65 11.17
CA ALA A 146 17.18 57.60 12.46
C ALA A 146 16.22 57.08 13.54
N ARG A 147 14.98 57.59 13.59
CA ARG A 147 13.95 57.12 14.51
C ARG A 147 13.59 55.66 14.28
N ARG A 148 13.45 55.23 13.01
CA ARG A 148 13.19 53.83 12.65
C ARG A 148 14.32 52.91 13.13
N ASN A 149 15.57 53.31 12.93
CA ASN A 149 16.72 52.51 13.34
C ASN A 149 16.81 52.40 14.87
N GLU A 150 16.49 53.48 15.61
CA GLU A 150 16.42 53.44 17.07
C GLU A 150 15.31 52.50 17.55
N LEU A 151 14.10 52.60 16.97
CA LEU A 151 13.00 51.67 17.30
C LEU A 151 13.36 50.22 16.94
N ALA A 152 14.01 49.98 15.81
CA ALA A 152 14.47 48.64 15.42
C ALA A 152 15.52 48.07 16.39
N LYS A 153 16.41 48.94 16.92
CA LYS A 153 17.37 48.56 17.95
C LYS A 153 16.66 48.20 19.26
N GLN A 154 15.71 49.02 19.71
CA GLN A 154 14.91 48.74 20.90
C GLN A 154 14.10 47.46 20.76
N TYR A 155 13.48 47.23 19.60
CA TYR A 155 12.78 45.99 19.28
C TYR A 155 13.73 44.78 19.32
N GLY A 156 14.92 44.90 18.73
CA GLY A 156 15.93 43.85 18.78
C GLY A 156 16.40 43.53 20.21
N GLN A 157 16.53 44.54 21.06
CA GLN A 157 16.86 44.35 22.48
C GLN A 157 15.75 43.60 23.22
N ILE A 158 14.50 44.06 23.10
CA ILE A 158 13.35 43.38 23.73
C ILE A 158 13.25 41.93 23.25
N ARG A 159 13.47 41.67 21.96
CA ARG A 159 13.45 40.32 21.41
C ARG A 159 14.53 39.43 22.01
N LEU A 160 15.75 39.93 22.20
CA LEU A 160 16.83 39.18 22.87
C LEU A 160 16.50 38.93 24.34
N ASP A 161 15.93 39.92 25.03
CA ASP A 161 15.50 39.77 26.41
C ASP A 161 14.41 38.68 26.54
N ILE A 162 13.46 38.62 25.61
CA ILE A 162 12.43 37.56 25.59
C ILE A 162 13.05 36.17 25.45
N TYR A 163 14.01 35.97 24.53
CA TYR A 163 14.69 34.68 24.39
C TYR A 163 15.47 34.31 25.66
N PHE A 164 16.16 35.28 26.27
CA PHE A 164 16.86 35.06 27.53
C PHE A 164 15.91 34.62 28.65
N TRP A 165 14.75 35.28 28.77
CA TRP A 165 13.76 34.93 29.78
C TRP A 165 13.07 33.60 29.50
N GLU A 166 12.80 33.27 28.24
CA GLU A 166 12.27 31.95 27.88
C GLU A 166 13.24 30.83 28.21
N GLU A 167 14.50 30.95 27.82
CA GLU A 167 15.51 29.93 28.11
C GLU A 167 15.62 29.69 29.63
N ASN A 168 15.63 30.77 30.41
CA ASN A 168 15.62 30.69 31.88
C ASN A 168 14.33 30.05 32.42
N TRP A 169 13.17 30.43 31.90
CA TRP A 169 11.88 29.86 32.31
C TRP A 169 11.83 28.36 32.03
N ARG A 170 12.26 27.91 30.84
CA ARG A 170 12.33 26.49 30.50
C ARG A 170 13.32 25.76 31.38
N MET A 171 14.50 26.31 31.62
CA MET A 171 15.47 25.73 32.55
C MET A 171 14.85 25.52 33.93
N VAL A 172 14.17 26.54 34.47
CA VAL A 172 13.48 26.45 35.77
C VAL A 172 12.35 25.40 35.74
N LYS A 173 11.55 25.34 34.67
CA LYS A 173 10.51 24.31 34.51
C LYS A 173 11.08 22.89 34.43
N MET A 174 12.22 22.72 33.76
CA MET A 174 12.93 21.44 33.68
C MET A 174 13.50 21.04 35.04
N CYS A 175 14.10 21.99 35.78
CA CYS A 175 14.52 21.76 37.16
C CYS A 175 13.32 21.40 38.06
N GLN A 176 12.21 22.11 37.96
CA GLN A 176 10.99 21.83 38.71
C GLN A 176 10.47 20.42 38.42
N LEU A 177 10.39 20.03 37.14
CA LEU A 177 9.94 18.70 36.72
C LEU A 177 10.88 17.59 37.22
N PHE A 178 12.19 17.84 37.18
CA PHE A 178 13.20 16.95 37.73
C PHE A 178 13.04 16.77 39.25
N LEU A 179 12.85 17.86 40.00
CA LEU A 179 12.62 17.80 41.45
C LEU A 179 11.33 17.04 41.79
N TYR A 180 10.26 17.24 41.02
CA TYR A 180 9.03 16.47 41.21
C TYR A 180 9.27 14.98 41.02
N ARG A 181 10.00 14.55 39.99
CA ARG A 181 10.29 13.11 39.80
C ARG A 181 11.06 12.47 40.94
N LEU A 182 12.01 13.20 41.50
CA LEU A 182 12.82 12.73 42.62
C LEU A 182 12.03 12.73 43.94
N SER A 183 11.01 13.57 44.05
CA SER A 183 10.18 13.63 45.25
C SER A 183 9.38 12.33 45.47
N PRO A 184 9.12 11.96 46.75
CA PRO A 184 8.37 10.75 47.07
C PRO A 184 6.97 10.73 46.42
N ILE A 185 6.55 9.54 45.96
CA ILE A 185 5.27 9.35 45.26
C ILE A 185 4.09 9.85 46.12
N ALA A 186 4.13 9.61 47.43
CA ALA A 186 3.09 10.06 48.36
C ALA A 186 2.94 11.58 48.48
N TRP A 187 4.03 12.33 48.25
CA TRP A 187 4.01 13.79 48.23
C TRP A 187 3.60 14.32 46.85
N ARG A 188 4.09 13.71 45.76
CA ARG A 188 3.66 14.03 44.39
C ARG A 188 2.16 13.90 44.19
N SER A 189 1.53 12.82 44.68
CA SER A 189 0.09 12.62 44.48
C SER A 189 -0.79 13.74 45.03
N LYS A 190 -0.28 14.59 45.94
CA LYS A 190 -1.01 15.72 46.52
C LYS A 190 -0.69 17.07 45.88
N HIS A 191 0.52 17.23 45.35
CA HIS A 191 1.06 18.54 44.93
C HIS A 191 1.44 18.61 43.45
N ASP A 192 1.44 17.47 42.74
CA ASP A 192 1.77 17.45 41.32
C ASP A 192 0.64 18.07 40.49
N TRP A 193 0.99 19.09 39.71
CA TRP A 193 0.16 19.69 38.68
C TRP A 193 -0.34 18.64 37.68
N SER A 194 0.47 17.60 37.42
CA SER A 194 0.14 16.46 36.54
C SER A 194 -1.03 15.62 37.07
N HIS A 195 -1.24 15.59 38.39
CA HIS A 195 -2.38 14.90 39.02
C HIS A 195 -3.58 15.84 39.26
N ARG A 196 -3.42 17.16 39.17
CA ARG A 196 -4.55 18.11 39.15
C ARG A 196 -5.31 18.09 37.83
N LEU A 197 -4.66 17.74 36.71
CA LEU A 197 -5.31 17.82 35.40
C LEU A 197 -6.36 16.73 35.18
N GLU A 198 -6.20 15.50 35.67
CA GLU A 198 -7.21 14.46 35.43
C GLU A 198 -7.29 13.44 36.57
N THR A 199 -8.33 13.59 37.40
CA THR A 199 -8.86 12.49 38.22
C THR A 199 -9.48 11.45 37.27
N GLY A 200 -8.68 10.54 36.72
CA GLY A 200 -9.28 9.53 35.82
C GLY A 200 -8.38 8.67 34.94
N SER A 201 -7.05 8.65 35.06
CA SER A 201 -6.29 7.57 34.40
C SER A 201 -4.93 7.38 35.07
N LEU A 202 -4.80 6.28 35.82
CA LEU A 202 -3.54 5.83 36.42
C LEU A 202 -2.62 5.16 35.38
N ILE A 203 -2.80 5.45 34.08
CA ILE A 203 -2.10 4.78 32.99
C ILE A 203 -1.54 5.85 32.04
N SER A 204 -0.26 6.14 32.25
CA SER A 204 0.69 6.58 31.21
C SER A 204 0.35 7.84 30.42
N VAL A 205 0.41 9.01 31.06
CA VAL A 205 0.96 10.16 30.33
C VAL A 205 2.44 9.86 30.16
N ASN A 206 2.88 9.62 28.92
CA ASN A 206 4.26 9.31 28.62
C ASN A 206 5.16 10.38 29.23
N ALA A 207 5.97 9.98 30.21
CA ALA A 207 6.87 10.86 30.92
C ALA A 207 7.86 11.58 29.96
N GLY A 208 8.06 11.05 28.75
CA GLY A 208 8.80 11.70 27.67
C GLY A 208 8.15 13.00 27.19
N ASP A 209 6.82 13.06 27.05
CA ASP A 209 6.14 14.21 26.42
C ASP A 209 6.25 15.50 27.25
N LEU A 210 6.28 15.39 28.58
CA LEU A 210 6.45 16.55 29.47
C LEU A 210 7.86 17.13 29.44
N PHE A 211 8.89 16.28 29.33
CA PHE A 211 10.28 16.74 29.16
C PHE A 211 10.51 17.27 27.74
N ASN A 212 9.84 16.71 26.74
CA ASN A 212 9.90 17.19 25.36
C ASN A 212 9.24 18.56 25.21
N ARG A 213 8.15 18.84 25.93
CA ARG A 213 7.45 20.14 25.91
C ARG A 213 8.34 21.33 26.30
N TYR A 214 9.27 21.14 27.23
CA TYR A 214 10.21 22.18 27.67
C TYR A 214 11.67 21.84 27.28
N GLY A 215 11.86 20.78 26.49
CA GLY A 215 13.15 20.39 25.90
C GLY A 215 13.58 21.36 24.82
N THR A 216 14.78 21.16 24.25
CA THR A 216 15.30 22.03 23.17
C THR A 216 14.25 22.16 22.07
N PRO A 217 13.80 23.39 21.73
CA PRO A 217 12.80 23.56 20.69
C PRO A 217 13.38 23.06 19.36
N ASP A 218 12.52 22.51 18.51
CA ASP A 218 12.86 22.32 17.12
C ASP A 218 13.17 23.70 16.51
N ASP A 219 14.15 23.76 15.60
CA ASP A 219 14.68 25.01 15.01
C ASP A 219 13.60 25.91 14.36
N ASP A 220 12.38 25.40 14.18
CA ASP A 220 11.22 26.03 13.54
C ASP A 220 10.20 26.65 14.53
N ALA A 221 10.40 26.58 15.85
CA ALA A 221 9.46 27.12 16.82
C ALA A 221 9.37 28.66 16.73
N SER A 222 8.17 29.20 16.48
CA SER A 222 7.99 30.64 16.39
C SER A 222 8.01 31.30 17.78
N LEU A 223 8.47 32.55 17.85
CA LEU A 223 8.50 33.32 19.10
C LEU A 223 7.09 33.49 19.70
N GLU A 224 6.06 33.54 18.85
CA GLU A 224 4.67 33.69 19.26
C GLU A 224 4.17 32.41 19.96
N ASP A 225 4.42 31.23 19.38
CA ASP A 225 4.02 29.95 19.97
C ASP A 225 4.61 29.76 21.37
N LEU A 226 5.83 30.26 21.55
CA LEU A 226 6.59 30.21 22.79
C LEU A 226 6.04 31.18 23.85
N ILE A 227 5.58 32.36 23.43
CA ILE A 227 4.85 33.29 24.31
C ILE A 227 3.50 32.68 24.71
N GLU A 228 2.74 32.10 23.78
CA GLU A 228 1.47 31.44 24.07
C GLU A 228 1.63 30.24 25.03
N LEU A 229 2.72 29.49 24.92
CA LEU A 229 3.07 28.43 25.87
C LEU A 229 3.32 28.99 27.27
N PHE A 230 4.10 30.06 27.36
CA PHE A 230 4.42 30.73 28.62
C PHE A 230 3.17 31.30 29.31
N GLU A 231 2.29 31.95 28.55
CA GLU A 231 1.05 32.53 29.08
C GLU A 231 0.09 31.46 29.63
N ARG A 232 -0.08 30.34 28.90
CA ARG A 232 -0.87 29.20 29.38
C ARG A 232 -0.31 28.64 30.67
N ASP A 233 1.01 28.46 30.72
CA ASP A 233 1.68 27.90 31.89
C ASP A 233 1.60 28.82 33.13
N ILE A 234 1.58 30.13 32.95
CA ILE A 234 1.34 31.07 34.05
C ILE A 234 -0.11 30.99 34.51
N ALA A 235 -1.07 30.89 33.59
CA ALA A 235 -2.49 30.79 33.93
C ALA A 235 -2.79 29.52 34.74
N GLU A 236 -2.10 28.42 34.45
CA GLU A 236 -2.22 27.14 35.16
C GLU A 236 -1.29 27.02 36.38
N ALA A 237 -0.37 27.99 36.60
CA ALA A 237 0.61 27.92 37.67
C ALA A 237 -0.05 27.98 39.05
N GLY A 238 -0.09 26.83 39.74
CA GLY A 238 -0.38 26.74 41.16
C GLY A 238 0.78 27.25 42.04
N PRO A 239 0.63 27.21 43.38
CA PRO A 239 1.70 27.57 44.30
C PRO A 239 2.94 26.68 44.07
N ALA A 240 4.12 27.30 44.03
CA ALA A 240 5.40 26.62 43.81
C ALA A 240 5.84 25.89 45.08
N GLU A 241 5.18 24.76 45.37
CA GLU A 241 5.54 23.91 46.49
C GLU A 241 6.63 22.92 46.05
N LEU A 242 7.73 22.89 46.80
CA LEU A 242 8.88 22.02 46.59
C LEU A 242 9.03 21.10 47.80
N TYR A 243 9.40 19.84 47.53
CA TYR A 243 9.67 18.87 48.59
C TYR A 243 11.06 19.05 49.20
N PHE A 244 12.02 19.45 48.38
CA PHE A 244 13.42 19.62 48.78
C PHE A 244 13.70 21.09 49.08
N GLU A 245 14.17 21.37 50.29
CA GLU A 245 14.56 22.73 50.70
C GLU A 245 16.09 22.91 50.62
N ASP A 246 16.88 21.85 50.85
CA ASP A 246 18.34 21.86 50.80
C ASP A 246 18.86 21.02 49.61
N PRO A 247 19.77 21.55 48.76
CA PRO A 247 20.44 20.77 47.72
C PRO A 247 21.12 19.47 48.21
N PHE A 248 21.54 19.38 49.47
CA PHE A 248 22.13 18.16 50.01
C PHE A 248 21.16 16.98 50.06
N ASP A 249 19.85 17.23 50.18
CA ASP A 249 18.82 16.19 50.18
C ASP A 249 18.80 15.41 48.86
N LEU A 250 19.02 16.10 47.74
CA LEU A 250 19.12 15.48 46.41
C LEU A 250 20.30 14.52 46.34
N VAL A 251 21.46 14.91 46.88
CA VAL A 251 22.66 14.05 46.93
C VAL A 251 22.37 12.79 47.75
N GLN A 252 21.61 12.90 48.83
CA GLN A 252 21.20 11.75 49.62
C GLN A 252 20.26 10.81 48.84
N VAL A 253 19.29 11.37 48.12
CA VAL A 253 18.40 10.58 47.24
C VAL A 253 19.20 9.90 46.13
N PHE A 254 20.15 10.59 45.50
CA PHE A 254 21.02 9.97 44.49
C PHE A 254 21.87 8.85 45.06
N ARG A 255 22.50 9.04 46.23
CA ARG A 255 23.23 7.95 46.90
C ARG A 255 22.32 6.77 47.25
N ALA A 256 21.08 7.03 47.68
CA ALA A 256 20.10 5.98 47.93
C ALA A 256 19.74 5.21 46.64
N MET A 257 19.53 5.92 45.53
CA MET A 257 19.28 5.28 44.23
C MET A 257 20.51 4.52 43.72
N GLU A 258 21.72 5.06 43.87
CA GLU A 258 22.98 4.38 43.51
C GLU A 258 23.17 3.10 44.31
N THR A 259 22.95 3.14 45.62
CA THR A 259 23.03 1.95 46.48
C THR A 259 21.94 0.93 46.16
N GLN A 260 20.71 1.37 45.87
CA GLN A 260 19.65 0.48 45.41
C GLN A 260 19.99 -0.17 44.07
N ASN A 261 20.51 0.60 43.11
CA ASN A 261 20.91 0.10 41.80
C ASN A 261 22.10 -0.87 41.91
N LEU A 262 23.06 -0.56 42.79
CA LEU A 262 24.18 -1.46 43.07
C LEU A 262 23.68 -2.76 43.71
N ASN A 263 22.78 -2.68 44.70
CA ASN A 263 22.17 -3.86 45.31
C ASN A 263 21.40 -4.69 44.28
N ALA A 264 20.62 -4.05 43.40
CA ALA A 264 19.92 -4.73 42.31
C ALA A 264 20.90 -5.43 41.36
N LEU A 265 22.01 -4.77 40.99
CA LEU A 265 23.04 -5.35 40.14
C LEU A 265 23.70 -6.57 40.80
N VAL A 266 24.04 -6.48 42.08
CA VAL A 266 24.59 -7.61 42.86
C VAL A 266 23.59 -8.77 42.92
N HIS A 267 22.30 -8.48 43.11
CA HIS A 267 21.27 -9.51 43.07
C HIS A 267 21.18 -10.16 41.68
N LEU A 268 21.19 -9.39 40.59
CA LEU A 268 21.19 -9.92 39.23
C LEU A 268 22.40 -10.81 38.96
N GLU A 269 23.59 -10.39 39.40
CA GLU A 269 24.80 -11.18 39.28
C GLU A 269 24.71 -12.48 40.09
N SER A 270 24.21 -12.42 41.33
CA SER A 270 24.02 -13.61 42.18
C SER A 270 22.98 -14.59 41.61
N LEU A 271 21.97 -14.09 40.90
CA LEU A 271 20.93 -14.89 40.28
C LEU A 271 21.35 -15.47 38.92
N ALA A 272 22.40 -14.93 38.29
CA ALA A 272 22.86 -15.38 36.98
C ALA A 272 23.27 -16.88 36.98
N GLY A 273 23.99 -17.32 38.01
CA GLY A 273 24.37 -18.74 38.18
C GLY A 273 23.17 -19.66 38.33
N PRO A 274 22.30 -19.48 39.35
CA PRO A 274 21.08 -20.26 39.52
C PRO A 274 20.15 -20.25 38.30
N MET A 275 20.06 -19.12 37.58
CA MET A 275 19.27 -19.06 36.34
C MET A 275 19.89 -19.92 35.23
N ALA A 276 21.22 -19.91 35.08
CA ALA A 276 21.91 -20.80 34.14
C ALA A 276 21.69 -22.29 34.49
N ASP A 277 21.74 -22.63 35.79
CA ASP A 277 21.46 -23.99 36.26
C ASP A 277 20.00 -24.41 36.01
N VAL A 278 19.04 -23.52 36.30
CA VAL A 278 17.61 -23.78 36.04
C VAL A 278 17.35 -23.94 34.55
N THR A 279 17.93 -23.08 33.70
CA THR A 279 17.78 -23.20 32.24
C THR A 279 18.40 -24.49 31.71
N MET A 280 19.57 -24.90 32.22
CA MET A 280 20.19 -26.18 31.86
C MET A 280 19.33 -27.37 32.31
N THR A 281 18.82 -27.37 33.55
CA THR A 281 17.96 -28.45 34.04
C THR A 281 16.64 -28.53 33.25
N ILE A 282 16.04 -27.40 32.90
CA ILE A 282 14.87 -27.36 32.00
C ILE A 282 15.21 -28.01 30.66
N ALA A 283 16.29 -27.59 29.99
CA ALA A 283 16.71 -28.17 28.72
C ALA A 283 16.96 -29.68 28.79
N MET A 284 17.62 -30.15 29.87
CA MET A 284 17.84 -31.58 30.11
C MET A 284 16.53 -32.34 30.34
N THR A 285 15.61 -31.80 31.14
CA THR A 285 14.31 -32.44 31.39
C THR A 285 13.43 -32.48 30.15
N GLU A 286 13.43 -31.42 29.32
CA GLU A 286 12.74 -31.41 28.03
C GLU A 286 13.29 -32.48 27.09
N ALA A 287 14.61 -32.64 27.02
CA ALA A 287 15.23 -33.69 26.21
C ALA A 287 14.82 -35.09 26.70
N ARG A 288 14.80 -35.31 28.03
CA ARG A 288 14.35 -36.59 28.61
C ARG A 288 12.89 -36.88 28.32
N ILE A 289 12.00 -35.88 28.47
CA ILE A 289 10.57 -36.03 28.18
C ILE A 289 10.38 -36.34 26.68
N LYS A 290 11.08 -35.64 25.78
CA LYS A 290 11.03 -35.93 24.34
C LYS A 290 11.46 -37.36 24.02
N GLN A 291 12.50 -37.85 24.69
CA GLN A 291 12.94 -39.24 24.55
C GLN A 291 11.88 -40.22 25.05
N GLU A 292 11.35 -40.05 26.27
CA GLU A 292 10.29 -40.90 26.83
C GLU A 292 9.03 -40.92 25.94
N VAL A 293 8.63 -39.76 25.40
CA VAL A 293 7.51 -39.66 24.45
C VAL A 293 7.80 -40.45 23.18
N SER A 294 9.02 -40.37 22.65
CA SER A 294 9.40 -41.13 21.45
C SER A 294 9.41 -42.64 21.70
N GLU A 295 9.89 -43.08 22.86
CA GLU A 295 9.86 -44.49 23.27
C GLU A 295 8.42 -44.99 23.41
N ILE A 296 7.56 -44.24 24.11
CA ILE A 296 6.13 -44.58 24.24
C ILE A 296 5.47 -44.64 22.86
N SER A 297 5.74 -43.69 21.96
CA SER A 297 5.16 -43.70 20.62
C SER A 297 5.57 -44.95 19.82
N SER A 298 6.85 -45.36 19.90
CA SER A 298 7.32 -46.60 19.28
C SER A 298 6.60 -47.82 19.85
N THR A 299 6.45 -47.90 21.18
CA THR A 299 5.75 -49.03 21.81
C THR A 299 4.28 -49.10 21.41
N ILE A 300 3.61 -47.95 21.24
CA ILE A 300 2.22 -47.89 20.78
C ILE A 300 2.11 -48.42 19.35
N ASP A 301 3.04 -48.03 18.47
CA ASP A 301 3.03 -48.48 17.07
C ASP A 301 3.35 -49.98 16.94
N ASP A 302 4.28 -50.50 17.77
CA ASP A 302 4.56 -51.93 17.85
C ASP A 302 3.34 -52.73 18.35
N LEU A 303 2.65 -52.24 19.38
CA LEU A 303 1.44 -52.89 19.88
C LEU A 303 0.31 -52.86 18.85
N ARG A 304 0.11 -51.73 18.14
CA ARG A 304 -0.86 -51.64 17.05
C ARG A 304 -0.57 -52.65 15.95
N LYS A 305 0.69 -52.82 15.59
CA LYS A 305 1.11 -53.84 14.61
C LYS A 305 0.79 -55.25 15.10
N HIS A 306 1.10 -55.57 16.36
CA HIS A 306 0.77 -56.88 16.93
C HIS A 306 -0.73 -57.15 17.03
N ILE A 307 -1.54 -56.11 17.29
CA ILE A 307 -3.00 -56.22 17.26
C ILE A 307 -3.47 -56.54 15.84
N ALA A 308 -3.00 -55.81 14.83
CA ALA A 308 -3.36 -56.09 13.43
C ALA A 308 -2.96 -57.51 13.00
N GLU A 309 -1.75 -57.96 13.33
CA GLU A 309 -1.29 -59.33 13.05
C GLU A 309 -2.10 -60.40 13.81
N ALA A 310 -2.63 -60.08 14.99
CA ALA A 310 -3.50 -60.98 15.75
C ALA A 310 -4.91 -61.03 15.14
N GLU A 311 -5.47 -59.90 14.73
CA GLU A 311 -6.77 -59.80 14.06
C GLU A 311 -6.76 -60.53 12.70
N ASP A 312 -5.73 -60.33 11.88
CA ASP A 312 -5.56 -61.04 10.60
C ASP A 312 -5.47 -62.56 10.81
N ARG A 313 -4.71 -63.00 11.84
CA ARG A 313 -4.64 -64.42 12.21
C ARG A 313 -6.00 -64.95 12.68
N ALA A 314 -6.72 -64.20 13.51
CA ALA A 314 -8.04 -64.58 13.98
C ALA A 314 -9.01 -64.77 12.80
N ALA A 315 -9.03 -63.81 11.86
CA ALA A 315 -9.83 -63.90 10.63
C ALA A 315 -9.48 -65.15 9.80
N SER A 316 -8.18 -65.43 9.60
CA SER A 316 -7.76 -66.61 8.85
C SER A 316 -8.16 -67.95 9.50
N LEU A 317 -8.12 -68.00 10.84
CA LEU A 317 -8.54 -69.18 11.60
C LEU A 317 -10.05 -69.35 11.60
N GLU A 318 -10.80 -68.25 11.66
CA GLU A 318 -12.25 -68.26 11.54
C GLU A 318 -12.68 -68.78 10.17
N GLU A 319 -12.09 -68.28 9.08
CA GLU A 319 -12.34 -68.79 7.72
C GLU A 319 -12.01 -70.29 7.61
N TYR A 320 -10.90 -70.73 8.20
CA TYR A 320 -10.52 -72.14 8.21
C TYR A 320 -11.49 -73.01 9.03
N ALA A 321 -11.94 -72.52 10.18
CA ALA A 321 -12.92 -73.20 11.02
C ALA A 321 -14.27 -73.32 10.30
N ASP A 322 -14.73 -72.24 9.65
CA ASP A 322 -15.96 -72.23 8.87
C ASP A 322 -15.87 -73.22 7.69
N HIS A 323 -14.71 -73.29 7.02
CA HIS A 323 -14.47 -74.28 5.96
C HIS A 323 -14.58 -75.73 6.48
N LEU A 324 -13.96 -76.02 7.62
CA LEU A 324 -14.01 -77.35 8.23
C LEU A 324 -15.43 -77.72 8.68
N LEU A 325 -16.10 -76.82 9.40
CA LEU A 325 -17.44 -77.06 9.96
C LEU A 325 -18.50 -77.17 8.87
N ARG A 326 -18.56 -76.20 7.95
CA ARG A 326 -19.61 -76.16 6.91
C ARG A 326 -19.32 -77.06 5.72
N GLY A 327 -18.04 -77.37 5.47
CA GLY A 327 -17.59 -78.24 4.41
C GLY A 327 -17.40 -79.67 4.89
N VAL A 328 -16.21 -79.97 5.42
CA VAL A 328 -15.75 -81.34 5.65
C VAL A 328 -16.60 -82.07 6.69
N PHE A 329 -16.80 -81.49 7.88
CA PHE A 329 -17.56 -82.13 8.97
C PHE A 329 -19.04 -82.26 8.65
N ARG A 330 -19.65 -81.21 8.09
CA ARG A 330 -21.05 -81.28 7.65
C ARG A 330 -21.27 -82.37 6.61
N ASN A 331 -20.35 -82.53 5.66
CA ASN A 331 -20.45 -83.62 4.69
C ASN A 331 -20.25 -84.98 5.35
N LEU A 332 -19.31 -85.14 6.29
CA LEU A 332 -19.09 -86.41 6.98
C LEU A 332 -20.26 -86.83 7.88
N VAL A 333 -20.94 -85.89 8.54
CA VAL A 333 -22.02 -86.20 9.49
C VAL A 333 -23.40 -86.17 8.83
N CYS A 334 -23.61 -85.27 7.86
CA CYS A 334 -24.90 -85.05 7.22
C CYS A 334 -24.92 -85.42 5.72
N SER A 335 -23.95 -86.20 5.23
CA SER A 335 -24.08 -86.82 3.91
C SER A 335 -25.29 -87.74 3.89
N GLU A 336 -25.97 -87.79 2.75
CA GLU A 336 -27.12 -88.63 2.49
C GLU A 336 -26.81 -90.11 2.80
N GLU A 337 -25.60 -90.58 2.47
CA GLU A 337 -25.16 -91.97 2.73
C GLU A 337 -25.04 -92.29 4.23
N VAL A 338 -24.54 -91.34 5.02
CA VAL A 338 -24.33 -91.52 6.47
C VAL A 338 -25.68 -91.45 7.20
N LEU A 339 -26.58 -90.57 6.75
CA LEU A 339 -27.95 -90.53 7.25
C LEU A 339 -28.71 -91.83 6.91
N TYR A 340 -28.57 -92.36 5.69
CA TYR A 340 -29.16 -93.66 5.33
C TYR A 340 -28.61 -94.78 6.20
N LEU A 341 -27.30 -94.84 6.41
CA LEU A 341 -26.69 -95.84 7.27
C LEU A 341 -27.24 -95.75 8.71
N ARG A 342 -27.37 -94.53 9.25
CA ARG A 342 -27.94 -94.32 10.59
C ARG A 342 -29.36 -94.85 10.70
N VAL A 343 -30.21 -94.56 9.70
CA VAL A 343 -31.59 -95.06 9.65
C VAL A 343 -31.63 -96.59 9.56
N PHE A 344 -30.78 -97.20 8.73
CA PHE A 344 -30.74 -98.67 8.63
C PHE A 344 -30.25 -99.34 9.91
N VAL A 345 -29.22 -98.79 10.55
CA VAL A 345 -28.71 -99.32 11.82
C VAL A 345 -29.78 -99.22 12.91
N GLU A 346 -30.51 -98.11 12.97
CA GLU A 346 -31.61 -97.92 13.90
C GLU A 346 -32.73 -98.96 13.67
N ASP A 347 -33.17 -99.15 12.42
CA ASP A 347 -34.19 -100.16 12.06
C ASP A 347 -33.74 -101.60 12.43
N THR A 348 -32.49 -101.97 12.14
CA THR A 348 -31.97 -103.29 12.51
C THR A 348 -31.85 -103.49 14.02
N TYR A 349 -31.47 -102.44 14.75
CA TYR A 349 -31.39 -102.50 16.20
C TYR A 349 -32.77 -102.66 16.84
N GLU A 350 -33.77 -101.91 16.35
CA GLU A 350 -35.16 -102.02 16.80
C GLU A 350 -35.75 -103.41 16.53
N ALA A 351 -35.46 -103.98 15.36
CA ALA A 351 -35.94 -105.31 14.98
C ALA A 351 -35.29 -106.46 15.77
N CYS A 352 -33.98 -106.38 16.03
CA CYS A 352 -33.21 -107.51 16.59
C CYS A 352 -32.97 -107.43 18.10
N VAL A 353 -32.95 -106.23 18.69
CA VAL A 353 -32.62 -106.02 20.12
C VAL A 353 -33.83 -105.47 20.88
N GLY A 354 -34.44 -104.38 20.40
CA GLY A 354 -35.60 -103.72 21.02
C GLY A 354 -35.68 -102.21 20.71
N PRO A 355 -36.78 -101.52 21.08
CA PRO A 355 -37.00 -100.11 20.73
C PRO A 355 -35.89 -99.19 21.26
N ASN A 356 -35.48 -98.21 20.47
CA ASN A 356 -34.37 -97.31 20.80
C ASN A 356 -34.81 -96.14 21.71
N ASP A 357 -35.33 -96.44 22.90
CA ASP A 357 -35.88 -95.42 23.81
C ASP A 357 -34.81 -94.47 24.41
N ALA A 358 -33.53 -94.80 24.26
CA ALA A 358 -32.41 -94.09 24.88
C ALA A 358 -31.53 -93.29 23.89
N ASN A 359 -31.96 -93.12 22.62
CA ASN A 359 -31.23 -92.38 21.58
C ASN A 359 -29.74 -92.79 21.48
N LEU A 360 -29.47 -94.09 21.36
CA LEU A 360 -28.10 -94.58 21.29
C LEU A 360 -27.41 -94.10 20.00
N ASP A 361 -26.10 -93.84 20.08
CA ASP A 361 -25.28 -93.53 18.92
C ASP A 361 -25.23 -94.70 17.93
N SER A 362 -25.11 -94.41 16.63
CA SER A 362 -25.09 -95.43 15.56
C SER A 362 -24.02 -96.49 15.77
N PHE A 363 -22.83 -96.11 16.28
CA PHE A 363 -21.79 -97.06 16.59
C PHE A 363 -22.16 -97.99 17.75
N SER A 364 -22.83 -97.43 18.77
CA SER A 364 -23.26 -98.20 19.93
C SER A 364 -24.38 -99.18 19.57
N MET A 365 -25.35 -98.74 18.76
CA MET A 365 -26.40 -99.60 18.21
C MET A 365 -25.79 -100.76 17.41
N MET A 366 -24.86 -100.46 16.49
CA MET A 366 -24.19 -101.47 15.68
C MET A 366 -23.40 -102.48 16.54
N ARG A 367 -22.69 -102.03 17.57
CA ARG A 367 -21.96 -102.93 18.49
C ARG A 367 -22.89 -103.84 19.28
N TRP A 368 -24.07 -103.36 19.66
CA TRP A 368 -25.08 -104.20 20.31
C TRP A 368 -25.64 -105.23 19.36
N VAL A 369 -25.94 -104.86 18.11
CA VAL A 369 -26.34 -105.80 17.06
C VAL A 369 -25.25 -106.85 16.82
N GLU A 370 -23.98 -106.44 16.77
CA GLU A 370 -22.85 -107.35 16.63
C GLU A 370 -22.76 -108.32 17.82
N ARG A 371 -22.85 -107.82 19.06
CA ARG A 371 -22.82 -108.67 20.25
C ARG A 371 -23.97 -109.66 20.29
N THR A 372 -25.19 -109.23 19.97
CA THR A 372 -26.34 -110.14 19.95
C THR A 372 -26.17 -111.18 18.84
N HIS A 373 -25.65 -110.79 17.68
CA HIS A 373 -25.32 -111.71 16.61
C HIS A 373 -24.24 -112.73 17.02
N GLU A 374 -23.16 -112.30 17.68
CA GLU A 374 -22.11 -113.19 18.20
C GLU A 374 -22.64 -114.15 19.27
N GLU A 375 -23.44 -113.66 20.22
CA GLU A 375 -24.05 -114.49 21.26
C GLU A 375 -24.98 -115.55 20.65
N LEU A 376 -25.82 -115.15 19.68
CA LEU A 376 -26.68 -116.08 18.96
C LEU A 376 -25.86 -117.14 18.18
N ASN A 377 -24.73 -116.76 17.59
CA ASN A 377 -23.85 -117.71 16.91
C ASN A 377 -23.14 -118.66 17.88
N LEU A 378 -22.66 -118.19 19.02
CA LEU A 378 -22.10 -119.06 20.06
C LEU A 378 -23.14 -120.06 20.57
N GLN A 379 -24.39 -119.62 20.73
CA GLN A 379 -25.49 -120.51 21.08
C GLN A 379 -25.77 -121.53 19.96
N LEU A 380 -25.67 -121.11 18.70
CA LEU A 380 -25.80 -121.99 17.54
C LEU A 380 -24.69 -123.06 17.48
N ASP A 381 -23.44 -122.69 17.78
CA ASP A 381 -22.30 -123.62 17.79
C ASP A 381 -22.36 -124.65 18.92
N ASN A 382 -22.93 -124.29 20.08
CA ASN A 382 -23.10 -125.20 21.21
C ASN A 382 -24.24 -126.22 21.02
N LEU A 383 -25.08 -126.06 19.99
CA LEU A 383 -26.21 -126.95 19.73
C LEU A 383 -25.78 -128.24 19.00
N PRO A 384 -26.36 -129.40 19.34
CA PRO A 384 -26.06 -130.65 18.64
C PRO A 384 -26.35 -130.56 17.14
N HIS A 385 -25.38 -130.96 16.29
CA HIS A 385 -25.49 -130.89 14.82
C HIS A 385 -26.72 -131.57 14.19
N ARG A 386 -27.39 -132.46 14.91
CA ARG A 386 -28.65 -133.11 14.45
C ARG A 386 -29.85 -132.16 14.49
N ILE A 387 -29.92 -131.32 15.52
CA ILE A 387 -31.00 -130.34 15.69
C ILE A 387 -30.78 -129.18 14.72
N VAL A 388 -29.54 -128.71 14.61
CA VAL A 388 -29.16 -127.66 13.66
C VAL A 388 -29.53 -128.06 12.23
N ARG A 389 -29.19 -129.28 11.78
CA ARG A 389 -29.57 -129.75 10.42
C ARG A 389 -31.08 -129.88 10.19
N ALA A 390 -31.86 -130.15 11.22
CA ALA A 390 -33.32 -130.20 11.11
C ALA A 390 -33.89 -128.78 10.98
N CYS A 391 -33.44 -127.87 11.83
CA CYS A 391 -33.80 -126.45 11.79
C CYS A 391 -33.33 -125.77 10.51
N GLU A 392 -32.12 -126.04 10.00
CA GLU A 392 -31.65 -125.54 8.70
C GLU A 392 -32.57 -126.00 7.57
N ARG A 393 -32.96 -127.27 7.53
CA ARG A 393 -33.87 -127.78 6.49
C ARG A 393 -35.25 -127.16 6.58
N GLU A 394 -35.75 -126.86 7.77
CA GLU A 394 -37.02 -126.16 7.95
C GLU A 394 -36.90 -124.67 7.63
N GLY A 395 -35.81 -124.02 8.03
CA GLY A 395 -35.45 -122.64 7.72
C GLY A 395 -35.34 -122.43 6.21
N PHE A 396 -34.55 -123.26 5.50
CA PHE A 396 -34.48 -123.22 4.04
C PHE A 396 -35.84 -123.44 3.38
N LYS A 397 -36.72 -124.28 3.96
CA LYS A 397 -38.10 -124.45 3.44
C LYS A 397 -38.95 -123.21 3.68
N GLN A 398 -38.82 -122.55 4.83
CA GLN A 398 -39.56 -121.32 5.16
C GLN A 398 -39.04 -120.14 4.33
N GLU A 399 -37.73 -119.99 4.19
CA GLU A 399 -37.11 -118.98 3.34
C GLU A 399 -37.45 -119.22 1.86
N MET A 400 -37.43 -120.46 1.38
CA MET A 400 -37.89 -120.78 0.01
C MET A 400 -39.38 -120.49 -0.20
N LYS A 401 -40.21 -120.59 0.86
CA LYS A 401 -41.61 -120.15 0.81
C LYS A 401 -41.71 -118.63 0.81
N ALA A 402 -41.01 -117.94 1.71
CA ALA A 402 -41.02 -116.48 1.83
C ALA A 402 -40.47 -115.80 0.57
N THR A 403 -39.40 -116.32 -0.03
CA THR A 403 -38.86 -115.84 -1.32
C THR A 403 -39.85 -116.05 -2.45
N LYS A 404 -40.49 -117.21 -2.55
CA LYS A 404 -41.56 -117.43 -3.54
C LYS A 404 -42.75 -116.50 -3.31
N GLU A 405 -43.16 -116.30 -2.06
CA GLU A 405 -44.24 -115.38 -1.69
C GLU A 405 -43.86 -113.93 -2.03
N ALA A 406 -42.61 -113.52 -1.78
CA ALA A 406 -42.09 -112.20 -2.13
C ALA A 406 -41.99 -112.02 -3.65
N GLU A 407 -41.55 -113.03 -4.41
CA GLU A 407 -41.55 -113.01 -5.87
C GLU A 407 -42.97 -112.95 -6.43
N ASP A 408 -43.91 -113.72 -5.88
CA ASP A 408 -45.30 -113.69 -6.29
C ASP A 408 -45.96 -112.36 -5.91
N ALA A 409 -45.61 -111.79 -4.76
CA ALA A 409 -46.02 -110.44 -4.37
C ALA A 409 -45.42 -109.39 -5.30
N ALA A 410 -44.13 -109.46 -5.64
CA ALA A 410 -43.47 -108.56 -6.58
C ALA A 410 -44.10 -108.64 -7.98
N LYS A 411 -44.40 -109.86 -8.47
CA LYS A 411 -45.13 -110.06 -9.73
C LYS A 411 -46.55 -109.47 -9.65
N LYS A 412 -47.25 -109.65 -8.52
CA LYS A 412 -48.57 -109.02 -8.28
C LYS A 412 -48.47 -107.50 -8.20
N PHE A 413 -47.44 -106.94 -7.57
CA PHE A 413 -47.18 -105.51 -7.49
C PHE A 413 -46.82 -104.92 -8.86
N GLU A 414 -45.99 -105.59 -9.65
CA GLU A 414 -45.73 -105.19 -11.03
C GLU A 414 -47.00 -105.25 -11.89
N LEU A 415 -47.78 -106.33 -11.77
CA LEU A 415 -49.05 -106.47 -12.48
C LEU A 415 -50.03 -105.38 -12.05
N MET A 416 -50.11 -105.09 -10.75
CA MET A 416 -50.83 -103.95 -10.20
C MET A 416 -50.30 -102.68 -10.86
N HIS A 417 -49.02 -102.33 -10.74
CA HIS A 417 -48.37 -101.17 -11.36
C HIS A 417 -48.70 -101.01 -12.86
N ARG A 418 -48.73 -102.12 -13.62
CA ARG A 418 -49.17 -102.15 -15.02
C ARG A 418 -50.67 -101.88 -15.15
N LEU A 419 -51.52 -102.52 -14.37
CA LEU A 419 -52.96 -102.30 -14.37
C LEU A 419 -53.34 -100.88 -13.96
N LEU A 420 -52.75 -100.29 -12.91
CA LEU A 420 -53.05 -98.89 -12.58
C LEU A 420 -52.43 -97.94 -13.59
N SER A 421 -51.32 -98.29 -14.26
CA SER A 421 -50.84 -97.50 -15.39
C SER A 421 -51.83 -97.57 -16.57
N MET A 422 -52.41 -98.73 -16.85
CA MET A 422 -53.46 -98.92 -17.86
C MET A 422 -54.76 -98.21 -17.46
N LEU A 423 -55.20 -98.31 -16.21
CA LEU A 423 -56.36 -97.61 -15.67
C LEU A 423 -56.15 -96.11 -15.68
N LYS A 424 -54.98 -95.61 -15.22
CA LYS A 424 -54.59 -94.19 -15.36
C LYS A 424 -54.59 -93.78 -16.82
N ARG A 425 -54.14 -94.63 -17.74
CA ARG A 425 -54.19 -94.36 -19.19
C ARG A 425 -55.61 -94.36 -19.77
N ILE A 426 -56.53 -95.18 -19.28
CA ILE A 426 -57.94 -95.25 -19.71
C ILE A 426 -58.77 -94.10 -19.10
N MET A 427 -58.51 -93.75 -17.84
CA MET A 427 -59.16 -92.64 -17.11
C MET A 427 -58.56 -91.29 -17.49
N GLN A 428 -57.34 -91.25 -18.04
CA GLN A 428 -56.83 -90.07 -18.70
C GLN A 428 -57.69 -89.80 -19.94
N PRO A 429 -58.26 -88.58 -20.06
CA PRO A 429 -59.05 -88.22 -21.24
C PRO A 429 -58.21 -88.43 -22.50
N PRO A 430 -58.80 -88.90 -23.62
CA PRO A 430 -58.06 -89.25 -24.82
C PRO A 430 -57.17 -88.06 -25.22
N LYS A 431 -55.85 -88.30 -25.25
CA LYS A 431 -54.86 -87.30 -25.65
C LYS A 431 -55.31 -86.69 -26.97
N THR A 432 -55.62 -85.40 -26.96
CA THR A 432 -55.98 -84.65 -28.18
C THR A 432 -54.82 -84.81 -29.16
N LYS A 433 -55.05 -85.50 -30.29
CA LYS A 433 -54.05 -85.67 -31.34
C LYS A 433 -53.82 -84.33 -32.03
N LYS A 434 -53.03 -83.44 -31.43
CA LYS A 434 -52.35 -82.40 -32.20
C LYS A 434 -51.28 -83.11 -33.02
N ARG A 435 -51.34 -83.04 -34.36
CA ARG A 435 -50.26 -83.54 -35.23
C ARG A 435 -48.95 -82.90 -34.74
N PRO A 436 -47.96 -83.65 -34.24
CA PRO A 436 -46.66 -83.07 -33.95
C PRO A 436 -46.06 -82.64 -35.29
N LEU A 437 -45.82 -81.34 -35.43
CA LEU A 437 -45.08 -80.79 -36.55
C LEU A 437 -43.67 -81.38 -36.48
N ILE A 438 -43.29 -82.18 -37.48
CA ILE A 438 -41.94 -82.72 -37.59
C ILE A 438 -41.00 -81.51 -37.71
N ARG A 439 -40.33 -81.15 -36.61
CA ARG A 439 -39.17 -80.29 -36.67
C ARG A 439 -38.06 -81.09 -37.35
N ARG A 440 -37.81 -80.73 -38.61
CA ARG A 440 -36.62 -81.15 -39.35
C ARG A 440 -35.40 -80.71 -38.54
N SER A 441 -34.41 -81.60 -38.48
CA SER A 441 -33.09 -81.45 -37.87
C SER A 441 -32.72 -80.01 -37.51
N THR A 442 -32.58 -79.74 -36.20
CA THR A 442 -31.76 -78.61 -35.78
C THR A 442 -30.32 -78.90 -36.22
N PRO A 443 -29.64 -77.93 -36.87
CA PRO A 443 -28.25 -78.09 -37.28
C PRO A 443 -27.37 -78.34 -36.05
N ILE A 444 -26.24 -79.01 -36.26
CA ILE A 444 -25.18 -79.20 -35.26
C ILE A 444 -24.95 -77.86 -34.57
N ALA A 445 -25.37 -77.76 -33.30
CA ALA A 445 -24.90 -76.70 -32.44
C ALA A 445 -23.40 -76.96 -32.27
N THR A 446 -22.60 -76.09 -32.88
CA THR A 446 -21.18 -75.96 -32.60
C THR A 446 -21.01 -75.96 -31.08
N LYS A 447 -20.22 -76.91 -30.57
CA LYS A 447 -19.79 -76.89 -29.17
C LYS A 447 -19.15 -75.53 -28.93
N THR A 448 -19.75 -74.70 -28.09
CA THR A 448 -19.04 -73.56 -27.51
C THR A 448 -17.86 -74.16 -26.77
N LYS A 449 -16.67 -73.95 -27.33
CA LYS A 449 -15.40 -74.37 -26.77
C LYS A 449 -15.33 -73.78 -25.35
N LEU A 450 -15.17 -74.62 -24.34
CA LEU A 450 -14.77 -74.18 -23.00
C LEU A 450 -13.58 -73.22 -23.18
N SER A 451 -13.71 -72.01 -22.67
CA SER A 451 -12.63 -71.03 -22.68
C SER A 451 -11.42 -71.63 -21.97
N LEU A 452 -10.31 -71.75 -22.71
CA LEU A 452 -9.01 -72.07 -22.15
C LEU A 452 -8.62 -71.03 -21.08
N PRO A 453 -7.77 -71.38 -20.10
CA PRO A 453 -7.26 -70.41 -19.13
C PRO A 453 -6.57 -69.26 -19.87
N THR A 454 -6.84 -68.02 -19.46
CA THR A 454 -6.24 -66.81 -20.00
C THR A 454 -4.71 -66.90 -19.91
N LEU A 455 -4.04 -67.07 -21.05
CA LEU A 455 -2.59 -66.94 -21.13
C LEU A 455 -2.21 -65.49 -20.79
N GLN A 456 -1.27 -65.32 -19.87
CA GLN A 456 -0.71 -64.01 -19.54
C GLN A 456 -0.05 -63.39 -20.80
N PRO A 457 -0.25 -62.09 -21.09
CA PRO A 457 0.25 -61.48 -22.33
C PRO A 457 1.77 -61.54 -22.44
N THR A 458 2.28 -61.83 -23.64
CA THR A 458 3.74 -61.86 -23.87
C THR A 458 4.30 -60.44 -23.85
N ALA A 459 5.58 -60.27 -23.50
CA ALA A 459 6.19 -58.94 -23.29
C ALA A 459 6.02 -57.93 -24.45
N GLN A 460 5.93 -58.40 -25.71
CA GLN A 460 5.63 -57.55 -26.85
C GLN A 460 4.18 -57.02 -26.88
N GLU A 461 3.21 -57.83 -26.46
CA GLU A 461 1.80 -57.44 -26.41
C GLU A 461 1.52 -56.45 -25.28
N THR A 462 2.22 -56.60 -24.14
CA THR A 462 2.15 -55.59 -23.05
C THR A 462 2.69 -54.23 -23.47
N ARG A 463 3.71 -54.18 -24.32
CA ARG A 463 4.24 -52.92 -24.87
C ARG A 463 3.26 -52.28 -25.85
N HIS A 464 2.58 -53.08 -26.67
CA HIS A 464 1.60 -52.57 -27.63
C HIS A 464 0.35 -52.01 -26.92
N LEU A 465 -0.13 -52.68 -25.87
CA LEU A 465 -1.26 -52.22 -25.06
C LEU A 465 -0.96 -50.95 -24.28
N VAL A 466 0.24 -50.80 -23.70
CA VAL A 466 0.66 -49.58 -23.00
C VAL A 466 0.81 -48.38 -23.97
N PHE A 467 1.10 -48.63 -25.25
CA PHE A 467 1.46 -47.57 -26.19
C PHE A 467 0.30 -47.08 -27.07
N PHE A 468 -0.64 -47.96 -27.42
CA PHE A 468 -1.72 -47.64 -28.37
C PHE A 468 -3.13 -47.66 -27.77
N THR A 469 -3.27 -47.99 -26.49
CA THR A 469 -4.55 -47.94 -25.76
C THR A 469 -4.32 -47.31 -24.39
N ASP A 470 -5.35 -46.69 -23.79
CA ASP A 470 -5.33 -46.17 -22.41
C ASP A 470 -5.36 -47.31 -21.37
N PHE A 471 -4.54 -48.35 -21.59
CA PHE A 471 -4.50 -49.54 -20.77
C PHE A 471 -3.68 -49.26 -19.50
N CYS A 472 -4.38 -49.03 -18.39
CA CYS A 472 -3.77 -48.86 -17.09
C CYS A 472 -3.72 -50.21 -16.35
N LYS A 473 -2.51 -50.70 -16.00
CA LYS A 473 -2.32 -51.97 -15.24
C LYS A 473 -3.04 -51.98 -13.87
N CYS A 474 -3.46 -50.82 -13.37
CA CYS A 474 -4.05 -50.64 -12.05
C CYS A 474 -5.55 -50.35 -12.08
N ASP A 475 -6.23 -50.41 -13.22
CA ASP A 475 -7.69 -50.20 -13.29
C ASP A 475 -8.43 -51.39 -12.68
N LYS A 476 -8.60 -51.32 -11.36
CA LYS A 476 -9.53 -52.15 -10.58
C LYS A 476 -10.94 -51.56 -10.64
N SER A 477 -11.42 -51.17 -11.82
CA SER A 477 -12.78 -50.63 -12.00
C SER A 477 -13.85 -51.63 -11.51
N GLU A 478 -13.56 -52.93 -11.62
CA GLU A 478 -14.42 -53.99 -11.10
C GLU A 478 -14.51 -54.05 -9.57
N LYS A 479 -13.46 -53.64 -8.83
CA LYS A 479 -13.49 -53.63 -7.35
C LYS A 479 -14.34 -52.50 -6.77
N TYR A 480 -14.53 -51.41 -7.52
CA TYR A 480 -15.34 -50.27 -7.08
C TYR A 480 -16.79 -50.36 -7.58
N ARG A 481 -17.09 -51.19 -8.58
CA ARG A 481 -18.45 -51.43 -9.09
C ARG A 481 -19.41 -52.00 -8.03
N ALA A 482 -18.90 -52.80 -7.10
CA ALA A 482 -19.71 -53.36 -6.01
C ALA A 482 -20.06 -52.34 -4.90
N LYS A 483 -19.51 -51.12 -4.94
CA LYS A 483 -19.71 -50.08 -3.91
C LYS A 483 -20.58 -48.91 -4.36
N LEU A 484 -21.08 -48.90 -5.60
CA LEU A 484 -22.03 -47.89 -6.06
C LEU A 484 -23.47 -48.45 -6.07
N PRO A 485 -24.49 -47.64 -5.72
CA PRO A 485 -25.89 -48.01 -5.93
C PRO A 485 -26.20 -48.26 -7.41
N ASP A 486 -27.09 -49.21 -7.70
CA ASP A 486 -27.36 -49.75 -9.05
C ASP A 486 -27.82 -48.70 -10.10
N ASP A 487 -28.22 -47.50 -9.68
CA ASP A 487 -28.79 -46.47 -10.56
C ASP A 487 -27.78 -45.44 -11.10
N PHE A 488 -26.47 -45.62 -10.91
CA PHE A 488 -25.47 -44.71 -11.47
C PHE A 488 -25.03 -45.12 -12.89
N ASP A 489 -25.67 -44.52 -13.90
CA ASP A 489 -25.39 -44.75 -15.32
C ASP A 489 -24.20 -43.88 -15.80
N PHE A 490 -23.09 -44.53 -16.19
CA PHE A 490 -21.89 -43.86 -16.69
C PHE A 490 -21.99 -43.38 -18.14
N THR A 491 -23.15 -43.54 -18.79
CA THR A 491 -23.26 -43.26 -20.23
C THR A 491 -23.60 -41.81 -20.60
N PHE A 492 -23.75 -40.89 -19.62
CA PHE A 492 -23.99 -39.45 -19.84
C PHE A 492 -24.99 -39.15 -20.98
N ARG A 493 -26.10 -39.91 -21.04
CA ARG A 493 -27.20 -39.62 -21.97
C ARG A 493 -28.28 -38.82 -21.25
N SER A 494 -28.58 -37.64 -21.77
CA SER A 494 -29.66 -36.78 -21.26
C SER A 494 -31.02 -37.48 -21.45
N ILE A 495 -31.74 -37.72 -20.36
CA ILE A 495 -33.12 -38.21 -20.38
C ILE A 495 -34.08 -37.01 -20.29
N PRO A 496 -35.11 -36.91 -21.16
CA PRO A 496 -36.08 -35.81 -21.17
C PRO A 496 -37.10 -35.97 -20.05
N ILE A 497 -37.45 -34.85 -19.41
CA ILE A 497 -38.55 -34.77 -18.44
C ILE A 497 -39.83 -34.45 -19.22
N ASP A 498 -40.80 -35.35 -19.18
CA ASP A 498 -42.14 -35.14 -19.71
C ASP A 498 -43.17 -35.09 -18.57
N VAL A 499 -44.21 -34.30 -18.83
CA VAL A 499 -45.18 -33.68 -17.92
C VAL A 499 -46.36 -34.61 -17.59
N GLN A 500 -46.92 -34.50 -16.37
CA GLN A 500 -48.37 -34.50 -15.97
C GLN A 500 -48.55 -35.04 -14.53
N THR A 501 -48.77 -34.18 -13.53
CA THR A 501 -50.03 -33.61 -12.98
C THR A 501 -50.84 -34.52 -12.05
N GLU A 502 -50.94 -34.09 -10.78
CA GLU A 502 -52.14 -33.97 -9.92
C GLU A 502 -51.66 -33.50 -8.53
N SER A 503 -52.26 -32.60 -7.75
CA SER A 503 -53.18 -31.49 -7.94
C SER A 503 -53.34 -30.83 -6.54
N THR A 504 -53.25 -29.49 -6.47
CA THR A 504 -53.90 -28.58 -5.50
C THR A 504 -53.63 -28.71 -3.98
N ILE A 505 -53.11 -27.63 -3.36
CA ILE A 505 -53.83 -26.70 -2.46
C ILE A 505 -53.00 -25.40 -2.29
N LEU A 506 -53.56 -24.32 -2.86
CA LEU A 506 -53.65 -22.90 -2.44
C LEU A 506 -52.52 -22.20 -1.64
N ALA A 507 -51.96 -21.14 -2.28
CA ALA A 507 -51.87 -19.72 -1.85
C ALA A 507 -51.29 -19.38 -0.45
N ASP A 508 -50.47 -18.36 -0.22
CA ASP A 508 -50.09 -17.16 -0.97
C ASP A 508 -48.93 -16.46 -0.19
N GLU A 509 -48.30 -15.47 -0.84
CA GLU A 509 -47.46 -14.37 -0.27
C GLU A 509 -46.06 -14.74 0.26
N ALA A 510 -44.93 -14.47 -0.41
CA ALA A 510 -44.36 -13.25 -1.02
C ALA A 510 -43.59 -12.31 -0.04
N PHE A 511 -42.37 -11.99 -0.50
CA PHE A 511 -41.47 -10.88 -0.16
C PHE A 511 -40.60 -10.89 1.11
N SER A 512 -39.30 -11.03 0.82
CA SER A 512 -38.20 -10.10 1.14
C SER A 512 -37.87 -9.81 2.59
N ASN A 513 -36.61 -10.08 2.96
CA ASN A 513 -35.70 -8.99 3.34
C ASN A 513 -34.23 -9.42 3.31
N GLN A 514 -33.49 -8.72 2.46
CA GLN A 514 -32.05 -8.55 2.48
C GLN A 514 -31.82 -7.05 2.69
N GLU A 515 -31.09 -6.67 3.73
CA GLU A 515 -30.10 -5.57 3.80
C GLU A 515 -29.74 -5.32 5.27
N ARG A 516 -28.47 -5.49 5.69
CA ARG A 516 -27.29 -4.62 5.54
C ARG A 516 -27.28 -3.54 6.63
N GLY A 517 -26.26 -3.56 7.48
CA GLY A 517 -25.99 -2.50 8.46
C GLY A 517 -24.50 -2.44 8.82
N ARG A 518 -23.84 -1.38 8.33
CA ARG A 518 -22.54 -0.86 8.81
C ARG A 518 -22.80 0.55 9.35
N GLU A 519 -22.08 0.85 10.43
CA GLU A 519 -21.50 2.15 10.83
C GLU A 519 -22.38 3.26 11.44
N ALA A 520 -21.99 3.58 12.68
CA ALA A 520 -21.47 4.86 13.17
C ALA A 520 -22.39 5.86 13.90
N ASP A 521 -21.95 6.11 15.15
CA ASP A 521 -21.80 7.35 15.92
C ASP A 521 -23.02 8.19 16.38
N LYS A 522 -23.00 8.47 17.69
CA LYS A 522 -23.35 9.69 18.47
C LYS A 522 -24.61 10.47 18.04
N THR A 523 -25.47 10.97 18.94
CA THR A 523 -25.18 11.90 20.04
C THR A 523 -26.49 12.17 20.81
N GLU A 524 -26.36 12.38 22.12
CA GLU A 524 -27.07 13.38 22.96
C GLU A 524 -28.61 13.43 23.17
N ARG A 525 -28.91 13.51 24.49
CA ARG A 525 -29.91 14.32 25.21
C ARG A 525 -31.40 14.00 25.07
N GLY A 526 -32.04 13.86 26.23
CA GLY A 526 -33.39 14.36 26.46
C GLY A 526 -34.17 13.61 27.52
N GLU A 527 -34.21 14.20 28.72
CA GLU A 527 -35.13 13.97 29.86
C GLU A 527 -34.83 12.85 30.86
#